data_AF-A0AA38WIB6-F1
#
_entry.id   AF-A0AA38WIB6-F1
#
_cell.length_a   1.000
_cell.length_b   1.000
_cell.length_c   1.000
_cell.angle_alpha   90.00
_cell.angle_beta   90.00
_cell.angle_gamma   90.00
#
_symmetry.space_group_name_H-M   'P 1'
#
loop_
_entity.id
_entity.type
_entity.pdbx_description
1 polymer ?
#
loop_
_entity_poly.entity_id
_entity_poly.type
_entity_poly.pdbx_seq_one_letter_code
_entity_poly.pdbx_strand_id
1 'polypeptide(L)'
;MASGWGITGNKGRCYDFWMDFSECMSRCREPKDCSLLREDYLECLHHSKEFQRRNRIYKEEQRQIRAAAQKAKGGDGDGVPHH
;
A
#
# COMPACT_ATOMS: atom_id res chain seq x y z
N MET A 1 6.41 -10.78 -12.50
CA MET A 1 7.51 -11.26 -13.37
C MET A 1 8.78 -11.30 -12.54
N ALA A 2 9.35 -12.48 -12.36
CA ALA A 2 10.49 -12.74 -11.46
C ALA A 2 11.86 -12.77 -12.18
N SER A 3 11.89 -12.54 -13.49
CA SER A 3 13.06 -12.76 -14.35
C SER A 3 14.02 -11.57 -14.49
N GLY A 4 13.85 -10.49 -13.71
CA GLY A 4 14.73 -9.31 -13.74
C GLY A 4 14.61 -8.41 -14.98
N TRP A 5 14.10 -8.92 -16.09
CA TRP A 5 13.87 -8.17 -17.32
C TRP A 5 12.40 -7.70 -17.42
N GLY A 6 12.21 -6.43 -17.77
CA GLY A 6 10.91 -5.82 -18.02
C GLY A 6 10.33 -6.23 -19.37
N ILE A 7 9.03 -6.03 -19.54
CA ILE A 7 8.29 -6.38 -20.78
C ILE A 7 8.85 -5.65 -22.01
N THR A 8 9.46 -4.47 -21.82
CA THR A 8 10.07 -3.67 -22.89
C THR A 8 11.55 -3.98 -23.13
N GLY A 9 12.10 -5.05 -22.54
CA GLY A 9 13.52 -5.41 -22.64
C GLY A 9 14.46 -4.55 -21.77
N ASN A 10 13.93 -3.52 -21.09
CA ASN A 10 14.67 -2.74 -20.10
C ASN A 10 14.69 -3.46 -18.75
N LYS A 11 15.59 -3.01 -17.86
CA LYS A 11 15.62 -3.43 -16.47
C LYS A 11 14.22 -3.36 -15.84
N GLY A 12 13.78 -4.47 -15.22
CA GLY A 12 12.46 -4.55 -14.59
C GLY A 12 12.33 -3.60 -13.39
N ARG A 13 11.11 -3.15 -13.08
CA ARG A 13 10.84 -2.17 -12.00
C ARG A 13 11.45 -2.52 -10.65
N CYS A 14 11.50 -3.81 -10.32
CA CYS A 14 12.00 -4.32 -9.03
C CYS A 14 13.38 -4.99 -9.14
N TYR A 15 14.12 -4.73 -10.22
CA TYR A 15 15.41 -5.38 -10.44
C TYR A 15 16.45 -4.95 -9.39
N ASP A 16 16.46 -3.69 -8.95
CA ASP A 16 17.38 -3.23 -7.91
C ASP A 16 17.18 -3.99 -6.60
N PHE A 17 15.93 -4.09 -6.12
CA PHE A 17 15.61 -4.90 -4.94
C PHE A 17 15.98 -6.37 -5.09
N TRP A 18 15.84 -6.93 -6.30
CA TRP A 18 16.29 -8.29 -6.59
C TRP A 18 17.82 -8.43 -6.51
N MET A 19 18.57 -7.46 -7.05
CA MET A 19 20.03 -7.46 -6.98
C MET A 19 20.52 -7.40 -5.54
N ASP A 20 19.95 -6.52 -4.72
CA ASP A 20 20.31 -6.39 -3.31
C ASP A 20 20.01 -7.68 -2.54
N PHE A 21 18.83 -8.28 -2.77
CA PHE A 21 18.47 -9.57 -2.19
C PHE A 21 19.42 -10.70 -2.63
N SER A 22 19.74 -10.75 -3.93
CA SER A 22 20.64 -11.75 -4.51
C SER A 22 22.07 -11.60 -3.97
N GLU A 23 22.56 -10.37 -3.83
CA GLU A 23 23.87 -10.09 -3.23
C GLU A 23 23.90 -10.52 -1.76
N CYS A 24 22.87 -10.20 -0.98
CA CYS A 24 22.76 -10.64 0.41
C CYS A 24 22.76 -12.17 0.50
N MET A 25 21.93 -12.86 -0.30
CA MET A 25 21.85 -14.32 -0.31
C MET A 25 23.16 -14.99 -0.72
N SER A 26 23.97 -14.35 -1.56
CA SER A 26 25.29 -14.85 -1.96
C SER A 26 26.33 -14.84 -0.83
N ARG A 27 26.13 -13.99 0.18
CA ARG A 27 27.08 -13.81 1.30
C ARG A 27 26.55 -14.33 2.64
N CYS A 28 25.25 -14.53 2.79
CA CYS A 28 24.64 -14.96 4.04
C CYS A 28 24.87 -16.46 4.32
N ARG A 29 24.93 -16.82 5.61
CA ARG A 29 24.92 -18.23 6.05
C ARG A 29 23.51 -18.76 6.23
N GLU A 30 22.59 -17.92 6.72
CA GLU A 30 21.20 -18.28 6.95
C GLU A 30 20.26 -17.41 6.10
N PRO A 31 19.29 -18.02 5.37
CA PRO A 31 18.32 -17.27 4.56
C PRO A 31 17.45 -16.27 5.33
N LYS A 32 17.44 -16.37 6.67
CA LYS A 32 16.70 -15.46 7.55
C LYS A 32 17.36 -14.08 7.64
N ASP A 33 18.67 -14.00 7.46
CA ASP A 33 19.43 -12.74 7.55
C ASP A 33 19.03 -11.77 6.43
N CYS A 34 18.68 -12.30 5.26
CA CYS A 34 18.23 -11.52 4.10
C CYS A 34 16.70 -11.37 4.02
N SER A 35 15.97 -11.67 5.10
CA SER A 35 14.51 -11.63 5.11
C SER A 35 13.92 -10.25 4.83
N LEU A 36 14.57 -9.19 5.31
CA LEU A 36 14.14 -7.80 5.07
C LEU A 36 14.20 -7.46 3.57
N LEU A 37 15.32 -7.77 2.91
CA LEU A 37 15.48 -7.54 1.47
C LEU A 37 14.49 -8.38 0.64
N ARG A 38 14.21 -9.61 1.10
CA ARG A 38 13.16 -10.45 0.50
C ARG A 38 11.78 -9.79 0.61
N GLU A 39 11.46 -9.22 1.78
CA GLU A 39 10.20 -8.50 1.96
C GLU A 39 10.10 -7.28 1.06
N ASP A 40 11.17 -6.51 0.90
CA ASP A 40 11.18 -5.32 0.02
C ASP A 40 11.01 -5.70 -1.44
N TYR A 41 11.67 -6.78 -1.89
CA TYR A 41 11.48 -7.31 -3.24
C TYR A 41 10.02 -7.77 -3.47
N LEU A 42 9.43 -8.48 -2.51
CA LEU A 42 8.04 -8.92 -2.59
C LEU A 42 7.04 -7.76 -2.49
N GLU A 43 7.37 -6.73 -1.71
CA GLU A 43 6.60 -5.50 -1.60
C GLU A 43 6.59 -4.77 -2.96
N CYS A 44 7.75 -4.57 -3.60
CA CYS A 44 7.79 -3.96 -4.93
C CYS A 44 7.02 -4.78 -5.99
N LEU A 45 6.99 -6.12 -5.88
CA LEU A 45 6.26 -6.95 -6.83
C LEU A 45 4.73 -6.86 -6.66
N HIS A 46 4.25 -6.87 -5.42
CA HIS A 46 2.82 -7.04 -5.12
C HIS A 46 2.15 -5.78 -4.56
N HIS A 47 2.93 -4.79 -4.14
CA HIS A 47 2.52 -3.54 -3.49
C HIS A 47 1.52 -3.78 -2.35
N SER A 48 1.63 -4.90 -1.63
CA SER A 48 0.64 -5.33 -0.63
C SER A 48 0.55 -4.34 0.53
N LYS A 49 1.71 -3.92 1.07
CA LYS A 49 1.81 -2.92 2.14
C LYS A 49 1.30 -1.56 1.66
N GLU A 50 1.65 -1.15 0.43
CA GLU A 50 1.16 0.11 -0.17
C GLU A 50 -0.37 0.12 -0.34
N PHE A 51 -0.94 -0.92 -0.94
CA PHE A 51 -2.39 -1.03 -1.14
C PHE A 51 -3.13 -1.09 0.18
N GLN A 52 -2.60 -1.83 1.17
CA GLN A 52 -3.20 -1.87 2.50
C GLN A 52 -3.23 -0.48 3.15
N ARG A 53 -2.12 0.27 3.08
CA ARG A 53 -2.05 1.64 3.60
C ARG A 53 -3.02 2.56 2.89
N ARG A 54 -3.04 2.52 1.56
CA ARG A 54 -3.94 3.33 0.73
C ARG A 54 -5.41 3.04 1.05
N ASN A 55 -5.78 1.77 1.16
CA ASN A 55 -7.13 1.34 1.51
C ASN A 55 -7.55 1.81 2.91
N ARG A 56 -6.62 1.83 3.88
CA ARG A 56 -6.91 2.36 5.22
C ARG A 56 -7.22 3.85 5.17
N ILE A 57 -6.43 4.63 4.41
CA ILE A 57 -6.66 6.07 4.24
C ILE A 57 -8.02 6.32 3.59
N TYR A 58 -8.30 5.67 2.46
CA TYR A 58 -9.60 5.83 1.78
C TYR A 58 -10.79 5.44 2.66
N LYS A 59 -10.67 4.38 3.47
CA LYS A 59 -11.75 3.99 4.40
C LYS A 59 -12.02 5.05 5.45
N GLU A 60 -10.98 5.66 6.01
CA GLU A 60 -11.14 6.75 7.00
C GLU A 60 -11.70 8.02 6.36
N GLU A 61 -11.23 8.39 5.16
CA GLU A 61 -11.79 9.52 4.40
C GLU A 61 -13.29 9.32 4.13
N GLN A 62 -13.67 8.13 3.64
CA GLN A 62 -15.08 7.78 3.42
C GLN A 62 -15.91 7.82 4.71
N ARG A 63 -15.34 7.39 5.85
CA ARG A 63 -16.00 7.50 7.16
C ARG A 63 -16.24 8.97 7.52
N GLN A 64 -15.26 9.84 7.32
CA GLN A 64 -15.39 11.28 7.62
C GLN A 64 -16.44 11.96 6.73
N ILE A 65 -16.44 11.67 5.43
CA ILE A 65 -17.45 12.18 4.48
C ILE A 65 -18.86 11.75 4.90
N ARG A 66 -19.05 10.46 5.24
CA ARG A 66 -20.35 9.94 5.70
C ARG A 66 -20.80 10.58 7.01
N ALA A 67 -19.89 10.76 7.96
CA ALA A 67 -20.19 11.41 9.24
C ALA A 67 -20.57 12.89 9.04
N ALA A 68 -19.88 13.61 8.15
CA ALA A 68 -20.22 14.98 7.80
C ALA A 68 -21.59 15.08 7.13
N ALA A 69 -21.90 14.17 6.19
CA ALA A 69 -23.21 14.11 5.52
C ALA A 69 -24.36 13.79 6.50
N GLN A 70 -24.15 12.93 7.49
CA GLN A 70 -25.14 12.64 8.53
C GLN A 70 -25.39 13.85 9.44
N LYS A 71 -24.33 14.56 9.85
CA LYS A 71 -24.47 15.80 10.64
C LYS A 71 -25.23 16.88 9.89
N ALA A 72 -24.97 17.04 8.59
CA ALA A 72 -25.70 17.99 7.75
C ALA A 72 -27.20 17.64 7.66
N LYS A 73 -27.54 16.34 7.51
CA LYS A 73 -28.95 15.90 7.46
C LYS A 73 -29.68 16.01 8.80
N GLY A 74 -28.98 15.92 9.92
CA GLY A 74 -29.56 16.05 11.27
C GLY A 74 -29.77 17.49 11.73
N GLY A 75 -29.22 18.49 11.02
CA GLY A 75 -29.36 19.91 11.35
C GLY A 75 -30.56 20.62 10.72
N ASP A 76 -31.29 19.96 9.81
CA ASP A 76 -32.41 20.54 9.05
C ASP A 76 -33.79 20.30 9.70
N GLY A 77 -33.82 19.81 10.96
CA GLY A 77 -35.05 19.36 11.64
C GLY A 77 -35.55 20.22 12.81
N ASP A 78 -34.87 21.30 13.19
CA ASP A 78 -35.25 22.16 14.33
C ASP A 78 -35.60 23.57 13.84
N GLY A 79 -36.84 23.72 13.36
CA GLY A 79 -37.34 24.98 12.80
C GLY A 79 -38.84 24.94 12.51
N VAL A 80 -39.65 24.43 13.45
CA VAL A 80 -41.11 24.58 13.40
C VAL A 80 -41.46 26.02 13.80
N PRO A 81 -42.17 26.81 12.98
CA PRO A 81 -42.67 28.11 13.39
C PRO A 81 -43.90 27.89 14.28
N HIS A 82 -43.83 28.28 15.55
CA HIS A 82 -45.00 28.39 16.40
C HIS A 82 -45.55 29.83 16.32
N HIS A 83 -46.75 29.92 15.72
CA HIS A 83 -47.81 30.94 15.78
C HIS A 83 -47.49 32.38 16.15
#